data_AF-Q8VNM0-F1
#
_entry.id   AF-Q8VNM0-F1
#
_cell.length_a   1.000
_cell.length_b   1.000
_cell.length_c   1.000
_cell.angle_alpha   90.00
_cell.angle_beta   90.00
_cell.angle_gamma   90.00
#
_symmetry.space_group_name_H-M   'P 1'
#
loop_
_entity.id
_entity.type
_entity.pdbx_description
1 polymer ?
#
loop_
_entity_poly.entity_id
_entity_poly.type
_entity_poly.pdbx_seq_one_letter_code
_entity_poly.pdbx_strand_id
1 'polypeptide(L)'
;MNRIKVAIIFGGCSEEHDVSVKSAIEIAANIDTEKFDPHYIGITKNGVWKLCKKPCTEWEADSLPAILSPDRKTHGLLVMKESEYETRRIDVAFPVLHGKCGEDGAIQGLFVLSGIPYVGCDIQSSAACMDKSLAYILTKNAGIAVPEFQMIDKGDKPEAGALTYPVFVKPARSGSSFGVTKVNGTEELNAAIEAAGQYDGKILIEQAISGCEVGCAVMGNEDDLIVGEVDQIRLSHGIFRIHQENEPEKGSENAMITVPADIPVEERKRVQETAKKVYRVLGCRGLAR
;
A
#
# COMPACT_ATOMS: atom_id res chain seq x y z
N MET A 1 -24.65 -17.25 17.70
CA MET A 1 -23.30 -16.85 18.15
C MET A 1 -23.16 -15.36 17.88
N ASN A 2 -22.50 -14.58 18.74
CA ASN A 2 -22.24 -13.16 18.43
C ASN A 2 -21.20 -13.09 17.30
N ARG A 3 -21.56 -12.43 16.20
CA ARG A 3 -20.65 -12.15 15.09
C ARG A 3 -19.56 -11.18 15.53
N ILE A 4 -18.35 -11.35 14.99
CA ILE A 4 -17.20 -10.49 15.28
C ILE A 4 -17.37 -9.16 14.53
N LYS A 5 -17.36 -8.04 15.24
CA LYS A 5 -17.53 -6.70 14.66
C LYS A 5 -16.24 -6.22 14.03
N VAL A 6 -16.24 -6.06 12.71
CA VAL A 6 -15.06 -5.67 11.94
C VAL A 6 -15.23 -4.25 11.42
N ALA A 7 -14.38 -3.32 11.85
CA ALA A 7 -14.29 -2.00 11.23
C ALA A 7 -13.46 -2.10 9.94
N ILE A 8 -14.11 -2.03 8.78
CA ILE A 8 -13.46 -2.01 7.46
C ILE A 8 -13.29 -0.56 7.04
N ILE A 9 -12.05 -0.07 7.00
CA ILE A 9 -11.74 1.34 6.75
C ILE A 9 -11.17 1.51 5.34
N PHE A 10 -11.72 2.40 4.53
CA PHE A 10 -11.36 2.54 3.10
C PHE A 10 -11.46 3.97 2.59
N GLY A 11 -11.07 4.21 1.34
CA GLY A 11 -10.90 5.53 0.73
C GLY A 11 -9.58 6.17 1.14
N GLY A 12 -9.65 7.24 1.93
CA GLY A 12 -8.51 7.96 2.46
C GLY A 12 -8.21 9.29 1.75
N CYS A 13 -7.51 10.17 2.45
CA CYS A 13 -6.90 11.37 1.87
C CYS A 13 -5.57 10.97 1.20
N SER A 14 -5.68 10.26 0.08
CA SER A 14 -4.57 9.62 -0.63
C SER A 14 -4.83 9.65 -2.13
N GLU A 15 -3.77 9.74 -2.93
CA GLU A 15 -3.83 9.54 -4.37
C GLU A 15 -4.38 8.15 -4.77
N GLU A 16 -4.31 7.17 -3.86
CA GLU A 16 -4.78 5.80 -4.06
C GLU A 16 -6.20 5.56 -3.52
N HIS A 17 -6.95 6.64 -3.23
CA HIS A 17 -8.33 6.58 -2.72
C HIS A 17 -9.24 5.66 -3.55
N ASP A 18 -9.24 5.80 -4.87
CA ASP A 18 -10.15 5.05 -5.73
C ASP A 18 -9.76 3.55 -5.81
N VAL A 19 -8.46 3.25 -5.69
CA VAL A 19 -7.94 1.86 -5.55
C VAL A 19 -8.38 1.25 -4.23
N SER A 20 -8.35 2.04 -3.15
CA SER A 20 -8.82 1.64 -1.83
C SER A 20 -10.33 1.34 -1.83
N VAL A 21 -11.15 2.18 -2.49
CA VAL A 21 -12.59 1.92 -2.65
C VAL A 21 -12.85 0.61 -3.40
N LYS A 22 -12.17 0.37 -4.53
CA LYS A 22 -12.28 -0.90 -5.28
C LYS A 22 -11.89 -2.11 -4.40
N SER A 23 -10.81 -1.99 -3.64
CA SER A 23 -10.36 -3.04 -2.72
C SER A 23 -11.41 -3.37 -1.64
N ALA A 24 -12.05 -2.34 -1.08
CA ALA A 24 -13.08 -2.52 -0.07
C ALA A 24 -14.39 -3.12 -0.62
N ILE A 25 -14.73 -2.83 -1.87
CA ILE A 25 -15.86 -3.48 -2.56
C ILE A 25 -15.65 -5.00 -2.62
N GLU A 26 -14.46 -5.45 -3.00
CA GLU A 26 -14.14 -6.88 -3.07
C GLU A 26 -14.14 -7.55 -1.68
N ILE A 27 -13.59 -6.88 -0.66
CA ILE A 27 -13.62 -7.40 0.71
C ILE A 27 -15.07 -7.51 1.22
N ALA A 28 -15.90 -6.50 0.97
CA ALA A 28 -17.31 -6.52 1.36
C ALA A 28 -18.11 -7.63 0.65
N ALA A 29 -17.75 -7.96 -0.58
CA ALA A 29 -18.40 -9.03 -1.35
C ALA A 29 -18.01 -10.44 -0.87
N ASN A 30 -16.85 -10.60 -0.23
CA ASN A 30 -16.29 -11.91 0.10
C ASN A 30 -16.19 -12.20 1.61
N ILE A 31 -16.38 -11.22 2.49
CA ILE A 31 -16.36 -11.46 3.93
C ILE A 31 -17.54 -12.34 4.38
N ASP A 32 -17.25 -13.37 5.17
CA ASP A 32 -18.27 -14.26 5.73
C ASP A 32 -19.14 -13.52 6.76
N THR A 33 -20.36 -13.14 6.35
CA THR A 33 -21.32 -12.40 7.17
C THR A 33 -22.08 -13.27 8.19
N GLU A 34 -21.91 -14.59 8.16
CA GLU A 34 -22.38 -15.48 9.24
C GLU A 34 -21.43 -15.41 10.44
N LYS A 35 -20.14 -15.18 10.18
CA LYS A 35 -19.08 -15.04 11.20
C LYS A 35 -18.79 -13.60 11.60
N PHE A 36 -18.83 -12.67 10.66
CA PHE A 36 -18.45 -11.27 10.85
C PHE A 36 -19.63 -10.31 10.69
N ASP A 37 -19.59 -9.21 11.44
CA ASP A 37 -20.51 -8.08 11.35
C ASP A 37 -19.72 -6.85 10.86
N PRO A 38 -19.68 -6.58 9.54
CA PRO A 38 -18.85 -5.53 8.99
C PRO A 38 -19.45 -4.15 9.20
N HIS A 39 -18.63 -3.22 9.70
CA HIS A 39 -18.90 -1.81 9.80
C HIS A 39 -18.00 -1.09 8.81
N TYR A 40 -18.57 -0.46 7.78
CA TYR A 40 -17.80 0.17 6.69
C TYR A 40 -17.58 1.65 6.97
N ILE A 41 -16.33 2.05 7.15
CA ILE A 41 -15.94 3.43 7.43
C ILE A 41 -15.15 3.96 6.24
N GLY A 42 -15.79 4.78 5.43
CA GLY A 42 -15.12 5.46 4.33
C GLY A 42 -14.53 6.79 4.82
N ILE A 43 -13.31 7.07 4.36
CA ILE A 43 -12.65 8.36 4.54
C ILE A 43 -12.65 9.06 3.19
N THR A 44 -13.22 10.26 3.09
CA THR A 44 -13.29 10.99 1.82
C THR A 44 -11.89 11.44 1.36
N LYS A 45 -11.77 11.86 0.10
CA LYS A 45 -10.53 12.45 -0.45
C LYS A 45 -10.04 13.68 0.34
N ASN A 46 -10.92 14.33 1.10
CA ASN A 46 -10.60 15.47 1.96
C ASN A 46 -10.45 15.08 3.45
N GLY A 47 -10.43 13.78 3.77
CA GLY A 47 -10.19 13.30 5.14
C GLY A 47 -11.40 13.27 6.07
N VAL A 48 -12.64 13.36 5.55
CA VAL A 48 -13.86 13.27 6.37
C VAL A 48 -14.23 11.80 6.56
N TRP A 49 -14.48 11.38 7.79
CA TRP A 49 -14.80 9.99 8.12
C TRP A 49 -16.31 9.76 8.24
N LYS A 50 -16.82 8.73 7.56
CA LYS A 50 -18.25 8.42 7.53
C LYS A 50 -18.47 6.91 7.61
N LEU A 51 -19.43 6.49 8.42
CA LEU A 51 -19.98 5.15 8.43
C LEU A 51 -21.03 5.04 7.32
N CYS A 52 -20.82 4.14 6.37
CA CYS A 52 -21.74 3.88 5.26
C CYS A 52 -22.30 2.45 5.33
N LYS A 53 -23.34 2.18 4.55
CA LYS A 53 -23.99 0.87 4.50
C LYS A 53 -23.12 -0.20 3.84
N LYS A 54 -22.37 0.18 2.81
CA LYS A 54 -21.44 -0.69 2.06
C LYS A 54 -20.46 0.17 1.25
N PRO A 55 -19.28 -0.36 0.89
CA PRO A 55 -18.41 0.26 -0.11
C PRO A 55 -19.07 0.18 -1.49
N CYS A 56 -19.05 1.29 -2.22
CA CYS A 56 -19.43 1.41 -3.63
C CYS A 56 -18.82 2.72 -4.17
N THR A 57 -18.97 3.03 -5.45
CA THR A 57 -18.46 4.28 -6.04
C THR A 57 -19.10 5.54 -5.44
N GLU A 58 -20.36 5.46 -5.02
CA GLU A 58 -21.16 6.57 -4.48
C GLU A 58 -21.39 6.43 -2.96
N TRP A 59 -20.45 5.80 -2.25
CA TRP A 59 -20.58 5.40 -0.84
C TRP A 59 -20.87 6.57 0.12
N GLU A 60 -20.60 7.81 -0.30
CA GLU A 60 -20.78 9.01 0.52
C GLU A 60 -22.24 9.44 0.71
N ALA A 61 -23.15 9.10 -0.21
CA ALA A 61 -24.49 9.70 -0.29
C ALA A 61 -25.42 9.31 0.88
N ASP A 62 -25.28 8.09 1.41
CA ASP A 62 -26.09 7.55 2.51
C ASP A 62 -25.17 7.09 3.64
N SER A 63 -24.64 8.06 4.39
CA SER A 63 -23.63 7.83 5.41
C SER A 63 -23.76 8.80 6.59
N LEU A 64 -23.26 8.35 7.75
CA LEU A 64 -23.26 9.11 8.99
C LEU A 64 -21.82 9.47 9.37
N PRO A 65 -21.54 10.67 9.92
CA PRO A 65 -20.21 10.96 10.46
C PRO A 65 -19.83 9.93 11.52
N ALA A 66 -18.64 9.33 11.38
CA ALA A 66 -18.17 8.34 12.33
C ALA A 66 -16.64 8.32 12.38
N ILE A 67 -16.06 8.39 13.58
CA ILE A 67 -14.61 8.31 13.78
C ILE A 67 -14.25 7.10 14.63
N LEU A 68 -13.04 6.58 14.46
CA LEU A 68 -12.48 5.60 15.37
C LEU A 68 -11.87 6.32 16.58
N SER A 69 -12.30 5.94 17.78
CA SER A 69 -11.86 6.59 19.02
C SER A 69 -10.46 6.10 19.41
N PRO A 70 -9.53 6.99 19.80
CA PRO A 70 -8.25 6.58 20.37
C PRO A 70 -8.40 6.05 21.82
N ASP A 71 -9.56 6.21 22.46
CA ASP A 71 -9.78 5.78 23.84
C ASP A 71 -10.03 4.27 23.94
N ARG A 72 -9.19 3.60 24.75
CA ARG A 72 -9.26 2.16 25.01
C ARG A 72 -10.52 1.72 25.73
N LYS A 73 -11.18 2.61 26.49
CA LYS A 73 -12.45 2.30 27.14
C LYS A 73 -13.60 2.30 26.14
N THR A 74 -13.59 3.25 25.20
CA THR A 74 -14.53 3.27 24.07
C THR A 74 -14.37 2.04 23.18
N HIS A 75 -13.13 1.66 22.85
CA HIS A 75 -12.80 0.45 22.08
C HIS A 75 -13.67 0.29 20.82
N GLY A 76 -13.75 1.35 20.01
CA GLY A 76 -14.59 1.36 18.82
C GLY A 76 -14.83 2.74 18.23
N LEU A 77 -16.01 2.93 17.65
CA LEU A 77 -16.38 4.14 16.92
C LEU A 77 -17.19 5.11 17.78
N LEU A 78 -17.07 6.40 17.48
CA LEU A 78 -18.02 7.45 17.83
C LEU A 78 -18.83 7.79 16.57
N VAL A 79 -20.12 7.46 16.56
CA VAL A 79 -21.01 7.67 15.42
C VAL A 79 -21.98 8.79 15.74
N MET A 80 -22.06 9.81 14.88
CA MET A 80 -22.98 10.93 15.05
C MET A 80 -24.36 10.56 14.52
N LYS A 81 -25.38 10.65 15.37
CA LYS A 81 -26.80 10.55 15.01
C LYS A 81 -27.57 11.70 15.66
N GLU A 82 -28.36 12.42 14.86
CA GLU A 82 -29.30 13.44 15.36
C GLU A 82 -28.68 14.47 16.34
N SER A 83 -27.40 14.80 16.16
CA SER A 83 -26.58 15.71 17.00
C SER A 83 -25.95 15.13 18.27
N GLU A 84 -26.06 13.81 18.49
CA GLU A 84 -25.37 13.11 19.59
C GLU A 84 -24.38 12.07 19.04
N TYR A 85 -23.34 11.76 19.82
CA TYR A 85 -22.43 10.67 19.51
C TYR A 85 -22.83 9.40 20.28
N GLU A 86 -23.10 8.33 19.55
CA GLU A 86 -23.23 6.99 20.12
C GLU A 86 -21.89 6.24 20.01
N THR A 87 -21.56 5.45 21.02
CA THR A 87 -20.41 4.55 20.97
C THR A 87 -20.80 3.23 20.29
N ARG A 88 -19.96 2.75 19.38
CA ARG A 88 -20.10 1.40 18.80
C ARG A 88 -18.82 0.62 18.99
N ARG A 89 -18.86 -0.39 19.85
CA ARG A 89 -17.73 -1.29 20.09
C ARG A 89 -17.35 -2.05 18.81
N ILE A 90 -16.05 -2.18 18.56
CA ILE A 90 -15.44 -2.91 17.44
C ILE A 90 -14.52 -3.97 18.01
N ASP A 91 -14.53 -5.17 17.44
CA ASP A 91 -13.68 -6.28 17.92
C ASP A 91 -12.33 -6.32 17.19
N VAL A 92 -12.31 -5.91 15.91
CA VAL A 92 -11.09 -5.86 15.08
C VAL A 92 -11.23 -4.79 13.99
N ALA A 93 -10.13 -4.13 13.64
CA ALA A 93 -10.06 -3.21 12.51
C ALA A 93 -9.33 -3.85 11.32
N PHE A 94 -9.87 -3.64 10.12
CA PHE A 94 -9.24 -4.02 8.86
C PHE A 94 -9.02 -2.75 8.03
N PRO A 95 -7.81 -2.16 8.04
CA PRO A 95 -7.48 -1.04 7.19
C PRO A 95 -7.32 -1.51 5.74
N VAL A 96 -8.24 -1.08 4.88
CA VAL A 96 -8.19 -1.24 3.43
C VAL A 96 -7.83 0.11 2.80
N LEU A 97 -6.84 0.78 3.37
CA LEU A 97 -6.34 2.09 2.92
C LEU A 97 -5.00 1.88 2.23
N HIS A 98 -4.74 2.64 1.16
CA HIS A 98 -3.51 2.55 0.37
C HIS A 98 -2.76 3.88 0.35
N GLY A 99 -1.44 3.80 0.37
CA GLY A 99 -0.52 4.92 0.35
C GLY A 99 -0.59 5.79 1.60
N LYS A 100 -0.63 7.11 1.40
CA LYS A 100 -0.62 8.10 2.49
C LYS A 100 -1.78 7.90 3.46
N CYS A 101 -1.49 8.06 4.74
CA CYS A 101 -2.37 7.81 5.87
C CYS A 101 -2.82 6.33 6.05
N GLY A 102 -2.55 5.44 5.10
CA GLY A 102 -2.99 4.04 5.11
C GLY A 102 -1.86 3.06 5.42
N GLU A 103 -0.75 3.18 4.71
CA GLU A 103 0.39 2.26 4.76
C GLU A 103 1.65 2.89 5.36
N ASP A 104 1.58 4.16 5.77
CA ASP A 104 2.69 4.96 6.30
C ASP A 104 2.81 4.97 7.83
N GLY A 105 1.95 4.21 8.53
CA GLY A 105 1.92 4.12 9.98
C GLY A 105 0.90 5.05 10.65
N ALA A 106 0.25 5.97 9.94
CA ALA A 106 -0.67 6.93 10.54
C ALA A 106 -1.92 6.26 11.13
N ILE A 107 -2.64 5.46 10.33
CA ILE A 107 -3.84 4.75 10.80
C ILE A 107 -3.47 3.68 11.85
N GLN A 108 -2.31 3.04 11.70
CA GLN A 108 -1.77 2.08 12.66
C GLN A 108 -1.55 2.75 14.03
N GLY A 109 -1.09 4.00 14.05
CA GLY A 109 -0.98 4.81 15.27
C GLY A 109 -2.32 4.94 16.01
N LEU A 110 -3.40 5.22 15.29
CA LEU A 110 -4.74 5.30 15.87
C LEU A 110 -5.22 3.94 16.42
N PHE A 111 -4.91 2.84 15.72
CA PHE A 111 -5.22 1.50 16.24
C PHE A 111 -4.43 1.16 17.50
N VAL A 112 -3.14 1.52 17.56
CA VAL A 112 -2.30 1.30 18.76
C VAL A 112 -2.85 2.09 19.96
N LEU A 113 -3.29 3.34 19.75
CA LEU A 113 -3.92 4.13 20.80
C LEU A 113 -5.23 3.48 21.29
N SER A 114 -6.12 3.16 20.35
CA SER A 114 -7.45 2.59 20.66
C SER A 114 -7.40 1.21 21.32
N GLY A 115 -6.30 0.46 21.14
CA GLY A 115 -6.14 -0.89 21.66
C GLY A 115 -7.01 -1.93 20.94
N ILE A 116 -7.62 -1.56 19.81
CA ILE A 116 -8.37 -2.47 18.94
C ILE A 116 -7.36 -3.31 18.15
N PRO A 117 -7.44 -4.65 18.16
CA PRO A 117 -6.65 -5.49 17.27
C PRO A 117 -6.87 -5.11 15.81
N TYR A 118 -5.82 -5.15 14.98
CA TYR A 118 -5.96 -4.76 13.58
C TYR A 118 -5.14 -5.65 12.63
N VAL A 119 -5.64 -5.75 11.41
CA VAL A 119 -5.02 -6.51 10.32
C VAL A 119 -3.79 -5.76 9.78
N GLY A 120 -2.70 -6.49 9.52
CA GLY A 120 -1.52 -5.99 8.79
C GLY A 120 -0.38 -5.46 9.66
N CYS A 121 0.57 -4.83 8.97
CA CYS A 121 1.82 -4.29 9.50
C CYS A 121 1.60 -3.28 10.65
N ASP A 122 2.57 -3.21 11.56
CA ASP A 122 2.58 -2.21 12.61
C ASP A 122 3.11 -0.84 12.13
N ILE A 123 3.19 0.14 13.03
CA ILE A 123 3.63 1.50 12.69
C ILE A 123 5.02 1.51 12.06
N GLN A 124 5.99 0.79 12.65
CA GLN A 124 7.37 0.83 12.21
C GLN A 124 7.54 0.15 10.85
N SER A 125 6.99 -1.06 10.69
CA SER A 125 7.06 -1.80 9.44
C SER A 125 6.31 -1.10 8.31
N SER A 126 5.13 -0.51 8.59
CA SER A 126 4.42 0.37 7.65
C SER A 126 5.29 1.55 7.22
N ALA A 127 5.82 2.34 8.15
CA ALA A 127 6.67 3.48 7.83
C ALA A 127 7.95 3.10 7.06
N ALA A 128 8.58 1.98 7.44
CA ALA A 128 9.78 1.47 6.80
C ALA A 128 9.53 0.98 5.37
N CYS A 129 8.39 0.32 5.12
CA CYS A 129 7.99 -0.12 3.78
C CYS A 129 7.50 1.03 2.90
N MET A 130 6.85 2.04 3.48
CA MET A 130 6.33 3.18 2.74
C MET A 130 7.45 4.04 2.15
N ASP A 131 8.50 4.33 2.92
CA ASP A 131 9.70 5.00 2.39
C ASP A 131 10.64 3.96 1.77
N LYS A 132 10.64 3.88 0.43
CA LYS A 132 11.46 2.91 -0.32
C LYS A 132 12.95 2.99 0.04
N SER A 133 13.46 4.17 0.40
CA SER A 133 14.86 4.32 0.80
C SER A 133 15.14 3.65 2.14
N LEU A 134 14.20 3.73 3.09
CA LEU A 134 14.31 3.03 4.39
C LEU A 134 14.21 1.52 4.17
N ALA A 135 13.27 1.07 3.34
CA ALA A 135 13.16 -0.33 2.96
C ALA A 135 14.49 -0.84 2.36
N TYR A 136 15.12 -0.08 1.46
CA TYR A 136 16.41 -0.45 0.88
C TYR A 136 17.54 -0.49 1.89
N ILE A 137 17.62 0.48 2.81
CA ILE A 137 18.66 0.51 3.85
C ILE A 137 18.56 -0.73 4.74
N LEU A 138 17.36 -1.05 5.23
CA LEU A 138 17.13 -2.21 6.11
C LEU A 138 17.38 -3.53 5.36
N THR A 139 16.90 -3.64 4.13
CA THR A 139 17.05 -4.83 3.28
C THR A 139 18.51 -5.08 2.89
N LYS A 140 19.25 -4.02 2.50
CA LYS A 140 20.68 -4.07 2.20
C LYS A 140 21.50 -4.46 3.42
N ASN A 141 21.16 -3.92 4.60
CA ASN A 141 21.79 -4.29 5.87
C ASN A 141 21.62 -5.79 6.21
N ALA A 142 20.53 -6.41 5.77
CA ALA A 142 20.29 -7.86 5.90
C ALA A 142 20.96 -8.72 4.80
N GLY A 143 21.81 -8.12 3.97
CA GLY A 143 22.53 -8.78 2.89
C GLY A 143 21.65 -9.20 1.72
N ILE A 144 20.53 -8.50 1.50
CA ILE A 144 19.65 -8.70 0.34
C ILE A 144 19.94 -7.59 -0.67
N ALA A 145 20.06 -7.96 -1.94
CA ALA A 145 20.35 -7.00 -3.01
C ALA A 145 19.19 -6.00 -3.18
N VAL A 146 19.53 -4.74 -3.39
CA VAL A 146 18.61 -3.64 -3.67
C VAL A 146 19.20 -2.81 -4.81
N PRO A 147 18.40 -2.00 -5.53
CA PRO A 147 18.94 -1.08 -6.52
C PRO A 147 19.97 -0.14 -5.89
N GLU A 148 20.99 0.26 -6.64
CA GLU A 148 21.78 1.42 -6.25
C GLU A 148 20.92 2.68 -6.43
N PHE A 149 20.88 3.52 -5.41
CA PHE A 149 19.96 4.65 -5.37
C PHE A 149 20.58 5.89 -4.75
N GLN A 150 20.05 7.06 -5.13
CA GLN A 150 20.33 8.34 -4.52
C GLN A 150 19.04 8.93 -3.97
N MET A 151 19.11 9.52 -2.77
CA MET A 151 18.04 10.32 -2.18
C MET A 151 18.34 11.79 -2.44
N ILE A 152 17.34 12.51 -2.94
CA ILE A 152 17.40 13.96 -3.11
C ILE A 152 16.13 14.59 -2.55
N ASP A 153 16.22 15.85 -2.16
CA ASP A 153 15.05 16.65 -1.80
C ASP A 153 14.49 17.37 -3.03
N LYS A 154 13.21 17.73 -2.97
CA LYS A 154 12.55 18.52 -4.02
C LYS A 154 13.27 19.85 -4.21
N GLY A 155 13.64 20.14 -5.45
CA GLY A 155 14.38 21.35 -5.83
C GLY A 155 15.90 21.14 -5.90
N ASP A 156 16.41 19.98 -5.45
CA ASP A 156 17.79 19.60 -5.67
C ASP A 156 18.08 19.40 -7.16
N LYS A 157 19.34 19.68 -7.53
CA LYS A 157 19.86 19.53 -8.89
C LYS A 157 21.03 18.55 -8.87
N PRO A 158 20.78 17.23 -8.93
CA PRO A 158 21.85 16.24 -8.94
C PRO A 158 22.73 16.41 -10.19
N GLU A 159 24.00 16.01 -10.09
CA GLU A 159 24.91 15.98 -11.24
C GLU A 159 24.46 14.91 -12.25
N ALA A 160 23.63 15.31 -13.22
CA ALA A 160 23.05 14.41 -14.21
C ALA A 160 24.11 13.60 -14.98
N GLY A 161 25.29 14.19 -15.25
CA GLY A 161 26.39 13.51 -15.93
C GLY A 161 27.10 12.42 -15.13
N ALA A 162 26.89 12.35 -13.81
CA ALA A 162 27.45 11.31 -12.95
C ALA A 162 26.57 10.04 -12.88
N LEU A 163 25.33 10.11 -13.39
CA LEU A 163 24.41 8.98 -13.40
C LEU A 163 24.69 8.06 -14.60
N THR A 164 24.60 6.75 -14.36
CA THR A 164 24.52 5.76 -15.44
C THR A 164 23.05 5.58 -15.82
N TYR A 165 22.69 5.80 -17.09
CA TYR A 165 21.32 5.69 -17.58
C TYR A 165 21.04 4.31 -18.20
N PRO A 166 19.78 3.83 -18.21
CA PRO A 166 18.58 4.50 -17.69
C PRO A 166 18.48 4.46 -16.16
N VAL A 167 17.80 5.46 -15.60
CA VAL A 167 17.44 5.52 -14.17
C VAL A 167 15.94 5.62 -14.00
N PHE A 168 15.43 5.26 -12.83
CA PHE A 168 14.05 5.51 -12.43
C PHE A 168 14.01 6.64 -11.41
N VAL A 169 13.21 7.67 -11.68
CA VAL A 169 12.94 8.75 -10.73
C VAL A 169 11.56 8.54 -10.15
N LYS A 170 11.44 8.59 -8.82
CA LYS A 170 10.16 8.34 -8.13
C LYS A 170 10.06 9.03 -6.78
N PRO A 171 8.84 9.29 -6.28
CA PRO A 171 8.65 9.71 -4.89
C PRO A 171 9.10 8.62 -3.92
N ALA A 172 9.72 9.00 -2.80
CA ALA A 172 10.12 8.04 -1.78
C ALA A 172 8.89 7.31 -1.20
N ARG A 173 7.81 8.06 -0.89
CA ARG A 173 6.59 7.59 -0.21
C ARG A 173 5.32 7.81 -1.04
N SER A 174 5.17 7.04 -2.11
CA SER A 174 3.94 6.96 -2.91
C SER A 174 3.80 5.56 -3.55
N GLY A 175 2.60 5.19 -3.98
CA GLY A 175 2.27 3.89 -4.58
C GLY A 175 1.62 4.04 -5.96
N SER A 176 1.10 2.92 -6.49
CA SER A 176 0.39 2.86 -7.79
C SER A 176 1.10 3.56 -8.96
N SER A 177 2.44 3.55 -8.95
CA SER A 177 3.34 4.19 -9.92
C SER A 177 3.18 5.72 -10.05
N PHE A 178 2.51 6.40 -9.13
CA PHE A 178 2.35 7.86 -9.16
C PHE A 178 3.72 8.54 -9.07
N GLY A 179 4.01 9.44 -10.01
CA GLY A 179 5.28 10.17 -10.09
C GLY A 179 6.49 9.33 -10.51
N VAL A 180 6.31 8.07 -10.94
CA VAL A 180 7.41 7.21 -11.40
C VAL A 180 7.71 7.47 -12.86
N THR A 181 8.96 7.79 -13.19
CA THR A 181 9.42 8.02 -14.56
C THR A 181 10.70 7.24 -14.84
N LYS A 182 10.73 6.50 -15.95
CA LYS A 182 11.98 5.95 -16.49
C LYS A 182 12.65 7.02 -17.35
N VAL A 183 13.85 7.42 -16.94
CA VAL A 183 14.64 8.48 -17.54
C VAL A 183 15.78 7.83 -18.33
N ASN A 184 15.85 8.08 -19.63
CA ASN A 184 16.84 7.45 -20.51
C ASN A 184 18.08 8.33 -20.76
N GLY A 185 18.02 9.60 -20.38
CA GLY A 185 19.14 10.53 -20.51
C GLY A 185 18.98 11.79 -19.67
N THR A 186 20.01 12.62 -19.69
CA THR A 186 20.13 13.81 -18.81
C THR A 186 19.05 14.85 -19.04
N GLU A 187 18.54 14.99 -20.27
CA GLU A 187 17.54 16.00 -20.63
C GLU A 187 16.18 15.78 -19.96
N GLU A 188 15.84 14.52 -19.67
CA GLU A 188 14.57 14.11 -19.06
C GLU A 188 14.58 14.21 -17.52
N LEU A 189 15.77 14.29 -16.90
CA LEU A 189 15.95 14.10 -15.46
C LEU A 189 15.20 15.16 -14.64
N ASN A 190 15.36 16.45 -14.98
CA ASN A 190 14.75 17.53 -14.22
C ASN A 190 13.21 17.47 -14.25
N ALA A 191 12.64 17.15 -15.42
CA ALA A 191 11.19 17.00 -15.56
C ALA A 191 10.66 15.84 -14.70
N ALA A 192 11.40 14.73 -14.64
CA ALA A 192 11.07 13.58 -13.81
C ALA A 192 11.16 13.88 -12.31
N ILE A 193 12.14 14.67 -11.87
CA ILE A 193 12.29 15.14 -10.48
C ILE A 193 11.10 16.03 -10.10
N GLU A 194 10.74 17.00 -10.94
CA GLU A 194 9.58 17.87 -10.67
C GLU A 194 8.28 17.08 -10.60
N ALA A 195 8.09 16.09 -11.49
CA ALA A 195 6.92 15.20 -11.48
C ALA A 195 6.84 14.38 -10.18
N ALA A 196 7.95 13.76 -9.75
CA ALA A 196 8.02 13.05 -8.47
C ALA A 196 7.78 13.99 -7.28
N GLY A 197 8.29 15.22 -7.37
CA GLY A 197 8.13 16.29 -6.38
C GLY A 197 6.69 16.79 -6.18
N GLN A 198 5.73 16.37 -7.03
CA GLN A 198 4.31 16.62 -6.81
C GLN A 198 3.72 15.73 -5.71
N TYR A 199 4.34 14.57 -5.45
CA TYR A 199 3.82 13.56 -4.54
C TYR A 199 4.62 13.46 -3.24
N ASP A 200 5.92 13.74 -3.25
CA ASP A 200 6.77 13.71 -2.06
C ASP A 200 7.87 14.79 -2.15
N GLY A 201 8.19 15.40 -1.01
CA GLY A 201 9.35 16.29 -0.88
C GLY A 201 10.68 15.55 -0.95
N LYS A 202 10.68 14.24 -0.72
CA LYS A 202 11.85 13.35 -0.84
C LYS A 202 11.70 12.45 -2.08
N ILE A 203 12.73 12.42 -2.92
CA ILE A 203 12.72 11.75 -4.22
C ILE A 203 13.86 10.74 -4.26
N LEU A 204 13.61 9.63 -4.97
CA LEU A 204 14.60 8.59 -5.25
C LEU A 204 14.96 8.58 -6.73
N ILE A 205 16.26 8.47 -6.99
CA ILE A 205 16.83 8.14 -8.30
C ILE A 205 17.47 6.77 -8.18
N GLU A 206 16.93 5.78 -8.87
CA GLU A 206 17.37 4.39 -8.82
C GLU A 206 17.99 3.95 -10.13
N GLN A 207 19.09 3.21 -10.05
CA GLN A 207 19.64 2.52 -11.20
C GLN A 207 18.66 1.49 -11.75
N ALA A 208 18.47 1.47 -13.08
CA ALA A 208 17.58 0.50 -13.69
C ALA A 208 18.08 -0.94 -13.45
N ILE A 209 17.21 -1.77 -12.90
CA ILE A 209 17.46 -3.21 -12.76
C ILE A 209 16.96 -3.93 -14.00
N SER A 210 17.85 -4.67 -14.66
CA SER A 210 17.50 -5.51 -15.81
C SER A 210 16.76 -6.77 -15.37
N GLY A 211 15.82 -7.23 -16.18
CA GLY A 211 15.07 -8.46 -15.95
C GLY A 211 13.58 -8.23 -16.09
N CYS A 212 12.80 -9.02 -15.37
CA CYS A 212 11.35 -8.88 -15.23
C CYS A 212 10.99 -8.71 -13.76
N GLU A 213 9.80 -8.19 -13.48
CA GLU A 213 9.31 -8.10 -12.10
C GLU A 213 8.72 -9.45 -11.70
N VAL A 214 9.03 -9.88 -10.48
CA VAL A 214 8.40 -11.03 -9.83
C VAL A 214 7.93 -10.63 -8.45
N GLY A 215 6.70 -10.99 -8.10
CA GLY A 215 6.09 -10.67 -6.82
C GLY A 215 5.70 -11.92 -6.05
N CYS A 216 5.55 -11.77 -4.73
CA CYS A 216 5.15 -12.85 -3.85
C CYS A 216 4.31 -12.29 -2.72
N ALA A 217 3.03 -12.66 -2.67
CA ALA A 217 2.16 -12.32 -1.55
C ALA A 217 2.55 -13.16 -0.33
N VAL A 218 2.83 -12.50 0.79
CA VAL A 218 3.18 -13.13 2.07
C VAL A 218 2.06 -12.86 3.08
N MET A 219 1.65 -13.90 3.81
CA MET A 219 0.67 -13.79 4.90
C MET A 219 1.15 -14.59 6.10
N GLY A 220 0.95 -14.05 7.31
CA GLY A 220 1.33 -14.70 8.55
C GLY A 220 2.01 -13.76 9.54
N ASN A 221 2.46 -14.32 10.66
CA ASN A 221 3.17 -13.60 11.70
C ASN A 221 4.42 -14.38 12.10
N GLU A 222 5.49 -13.66 12.42
CA GLU A 222 6.75 -14.24 12.92
C GLU A 222 7.29 -15.36 12.00
N ASP A 223 7.34 -16.60 12.50
CA ASP A 223 7.88 -17.75 11.77
C ASP A 223 6.83 -18.52 10.95
N ASP A 224 5.54 -18.35 11.24
CA ASP A 224 4.44 -19.03 10.55
C ASP A 224 3.99 -18.20 9.34
N LEU A 225 4.82 -18.24 8.29
CA LEU A 225 4.59 -17.52 7.03
C LEU A 225 4.15 -18.46 5.92
N ILE A 226 2.99 -18.15 5.33
CA ILE A 226 2.53 -18.74 4.08
C ILE A 226 2.72 -17.76 2.93
N VAL A 227 2.96 -18.31 1.74
CA VAL A 227 3.23 -17.55 0.52
C VAL A 227 2.35 -18.04 -0.61
N GLY A 228 1.90 -17.13 -1.45
CA GLY A 228 1.18 -17.45 -2.67
C GLY A 228 2.09 -17.99 -3.78
N GLU A 229 1.49 -18.36 -4.91
CA GLU A 229 2.23 -18.55 -6.15
C GLU A 229 2.94 -17.24 -6.53
N VAL A 230 4.16 -17.36 -7.04
CA VAL A 230 4.93 -16.21 -7.54
C VAL A 230 4.26 -15.71 -8.82
N ASP A 231 4.04 -14.41 -8.95
CA ASP A 231 3.63 -13.79 -10.21
C ASP A 231 4.83 -13.22 -10.97
N GLN A 232 4.69 -13.04 -12.27
CA GLN A 232 5.70 -12.43 -13.13
C GLN A 232 5.07 -11.38 -14.03
N ILE A 233 5.64 -10.18 -14.04
CA ILE A 233 5.25 -9.09 -14.94
C ILE A 233 6.33 -8.93 -16.02
N ARG A 234 5.92 -9.05 -17.28
CA ARG A 234 6.75 -8.70 -18.44
C ARG A 234 6.18 -7.45 -19.11
N LEU A 235 7.05 -6.47 -19.35
CA LEU A 235 6.69 -5.19 -19.97
C LEU A 235 7.09 -5.20 -21.44
N SER A 236 6.19 -4.79 -22.34
CA SER A 236 6.53 -4.56 -23.74
C SER A 236 7.30 -3.24 -23.93
N HIS A 237 7.02 -2.25 -23.09
CA HIS A 237 7.67 -0.94 -23.04
C HIS A 237 7.33 -0.21 -21.71
N GLY A 238 8.04 0.86 -21.40
CA GLY A 238 7.72 1.74 -20.26
C GLY A 238 7.86 1.08 -18.89
N ILE A 239 6.87 1.31 -18.02
CA ILE A 239 6.82 0.85 -16.61
C ILE A 239 5.46 0.17 -16.33
N PHE A 240 5.38 -0.68 -15.31
CA PHE A 240 4.11 -1.21 -14.82
C PHE A 240 3.30 -0.09 -14.13
N ARG A 241 2.06 0.16 -14.57
CA ARG A 241 1.21 1.26 -14.07
C ARG A 241 -0.29 1.01 -14.23
N ILE A 242 -0.74 -0.23 -14.01
CA ILE A 242 -2.11 -0.65 -14.35
C ILE A 242 -3.19 0.30 -13.82
N HIS A 243 -3.08 0.78 -12.57
CA HIS A 243 -4.10 1.66 -11.97
C HIS A 243 -4.15 3.09 -12.55
N GLN A 244 -3.19 3.45 -13.42
CA GLN A 244 -3.20 4.72 -14.17
C GLN A 244 -3.72 4.56 -15.61
N GLU A 245 -4.00 3.33 -16.04
CA GLU A 245 -4.54 3.06 -17.36
C GLU A 245 -6.06 3.33 -17.41
N ASN A 246 -6.59 3.55 -18.61
CA ASN A 246 -7.99 4.00 -18.78
C ASN A 246 -9.02 2.97 -18.29
N GLU A 247 -8.78 1.68 -18.53
CA GLU A 247 -9.71 0.58 -18.22
C GLU A 247 -8.95 -0.61 -17.59
N PRO A 248 -8.39 -0.47 -16.38
CA PRO A 248 -7.47 -1.45 -15.79
C PRO A 248 -8.09 -2.84 -15.60
N GLU A 249 -9.41 -2.90 -15.38
CA GLU A 249 -10.17 -4.15 -15.29
C GLU A 249 -10.24 -4.94 -16.61
N LYS A 250 -9.93 -4.33 -17.76
CA LYS A 250 -9.86 -5.01 -19.06
C LYS A 250 -8.46 -5.53 -19.41
N GLY A 251 -7.47 -5.28 -18.55
CA GLY A 251 -6.08 -5.65 -18.76
C GLY A 251 -5.18 -4.45 -19.08
N SER A 252 -3.87 -4.67 -19.00
CA SER A 252 -2.86 -3.64 -19.26
C SER A 252 -2.52 -3.54 -20.74
N GLU A 253 -2.30 -2.31 -21.22
CA GLU A 253 -1.80 -2.01 -22.57
C GLU A 253 -0.33 -2.43 -22.76
N ASN A 254 0.49 -2.42 -21.69
CA ASN A 254 1.93 -2.65 -21.78
C ASN A 254 2.49 -3.77 -20.88
N ALA A 255 1.69 -4.34 -19.98
CA ALA A 255 2.13 -5.36 -19.02
C ALA A 255 1.38 -6.68 -19.17
N MET A 256 2.12 -7.79 -19.17
CA MET A 256 1.56 -9.14 -19.10
C MET A 256 1.91 -9.76 -17.75
N ILE A 257 0.89 -10.12 -16.96
CA ILE A 257 1.03 -10.79 -15.67
C ILE A 257 0.77 -12.28 -15.84
N THR A 258 1.71 -13.12 -15.38
CA THR A 258 1.59 -14.59 -15.44
C THR A 258 1.64 -15.18 -14.04
N VAL A 259 0.67 -16.03 -13.70
CA VAL A 259 0.60 -16.75 -12.41
C VAL A 259 0.29 -18.23 -12.65
N PRO A 260 1.13 -19.17 -12.20
CA PRO A 260 2.45 -18.95 -11.63
C PRO A 260 3.45 -18.37 -12.64
N ALA A 261 4.48 -17.70 -12.13
CA ALA A 261 5.58 -17.15 -12.92
C ALA A 261 6.23 -18.21 -13.82
N ASP A 262 6.46 -17.85 -15.08
CA ASP A 262 7.16 -18.67 -16.08
C ASP A 262 8.68 -18.64 -15.85
N ILE A 263 9.09 -19.22 -14.72
CA ILE A 263 10.48 -19.44 -14.29
C ILE A 263 10.59 -20.84 -13.65
N PRO A 264 11.81 -21.44 -13.59
CA PRO A 264 12.00 -22.74 -12.98
C PRO A 264 11.41 -22.83 -11.56
N VAL A 265 10.92 -24.02 -11.17
CA VAL A 265 10.32 -24.24 -9.83
C VAL A 265 11.28 -23.84 -8.70
N GLU A 266 12.57 -24.14 -8.84
CA GLU A 266 13.59 -23.76 -7.86
C GLU A 266 13.79 -22.24 -7.78
N GLU A 267 13.60 -21.52 -8.88
CA GLU A 267 13.63 -20.05 -8.89
C GLU A 267 12.38 -19.47 -8.22
N ARG A 268 11.19 -20.05 -8.42
CA ARG A 268 9.98 -19.66 -7.66
C ARG A 268 10.16 -19.86 -6.16
N LYS A 269 10.73 -20.99 -5.74
CA LYS A 269 11.07 -21.23 -4.32
C LYS A 269 12.07 -20.20 -3.80
N ARG A 270 13.08 -19.84 -4.59
CA ARG A 270 14.06 -18.81 -4.21
C ARG A 270 13.42 -17.43 -4.04
N VAL A 271 12.48 -17.07 -4.92
CA VAL A 271 11.68 -15.83 -4.78
C VAL A 271 10.86 -15.86 -3.51
N GLN A 272 10.13 -16.94 -3.24
CA GLN A 272 9.32 -17.11 -2.02
C GLN A 272 10.15 -17.00 -0.74
N GLU A 273 11.30 -17.68 -0.67
CA GLU A 273 12.18 -17.61 0.51
C GLU A 273 12.84 -16.24 0.67
N THR A 274 13.15 -15.56 -0.45
CA THR A 274 13.64 -14.17 -0.42
C THR A 274 12.55 -13.23 0.09
N ALA A 275 11.31 -13.38 -0.37
CA ALA A 275 10.16 -12.57 0.07
C ALA A 275 9.92 -12.75 1.58
N LYS A 276 9.92 -13.99 2.09
CA LYS A 276 9.84 -14.25 3.54
C LYS A 276 11.00 -13.60 4.30
N LYS A 277 12.22 -13.62 3.75
CA LYS A 277 13.38 -12.96 4.40
C LYS A 277 13.19 -11.44 4.46
N VAL A 278 12.78 -10.80 3.35
CA VAL A 278 12.48 -9.36 3.30
C VAL A 278 11.36 -9.01 4.30
N TYR A 279 10.28 -9.79 4.31
CA TYR A 279 9.15 -9.63 5.22
C TYR A 279 9.59 -9.60 6.70
N ARG A 280 10.45 -10.54 7.10
CA ARG A 280 11.01 -10.59 8.47
C ARG A 280 11.95 -9.44 8.75
N VAL A 281 12.81 -9.07 7.80
CA VAL A 281 13.77 -7.97 7.94
C VAL A 281 13.07 -6.62 8.16
N LEU A 282 11.97 -6.40 7.45
CA LEU A 282 11.17 -5.18 7.57
C LEU A 282 10.20 -5.23 8.77
N GLY A 283 10.15 -6.34 9.51
CA GLY A 283 9.28 -6.50 10.68
C GLY A 283 7.80 -6.57 10.32
N CYS A 284 7.46 -7.01 9.11
CA CYS A 284 6.07 -7.10 8.67
C CYS A 284 5.30 -8.16 9.45
N ARG A 285 3.97 -8.00 9.51
CA ARG A 285 3.02 -8.94 10.11
C ARG A 285 1.67 -8.87 9.41
N GLY A 286 0.83 -9.89 9.56
CA GLY A 286 -0.45 -9.98 8.86
C GLY A 286 -0.25 -10.30 7.38
N LEU A 287 0.01 -9.29 6.55
CA LEU A 287 0.21 -9.45 5.11
C LEU A 287 1.07 -8.34 4.50
N ALA A 288 1.76 -8.65 3.40
CA ALA A 288 2.43 -7.70 2.52
C ALA A 288 2.66 -8.32 1.13
N ARG A 289 2.89 -7.48 0.11
CA ARG A 289 3.33 -7.89 -1.22
C ARG A 289 4.40 -6.94 -1.72
#